data_AF-A0A965T0V6-F1
#
_entry.id   AF-A0A965T0V6-F1
#
_cell.length_a   1.000
_cell.length_b   1.000
_cell.length_c   1.000
_cell.angle_alpha   90.00
_cell.angle_beta   90.00
_cell.angle_gamma   90.00
#
_symmetry.space_group_name_H-M   'P 1'
#
loop_
_entity.id
_entity.type
_entity.pdbx_description
1 polymer ?
#
loop_
_entity_poly.entity_id
_entity_poly.type
_entity_poly.pdbx_seq_one_letter_code
_entity_poly.pdbx_strand_id
1 'polypeptide(L)'
;MFSRFLSKTIFALVFSLIFTANSLAQNNDFSQIVSEKLIKIATSNNKITQKDYDDFWNSTGIKSSQEKIKLITSMKSNFIAIQQYNSILWECAEKSWKDGAIADCQKINKNFVEVKKTLYNLLGNEEFKKVDFNFNNVMKVSAKRGGSIAPGAPEEQITLEKIQSAKMTSQIVLQRIEIILQPDFK
;
A
#
# COMPACT_ATOMS: atom_id res chain seq x y z
N MET A 1 15.09 6.49 -9.37
CA MET A 1 15.28 6.24 -7.92
C MET A 1 14.05 6.62 -7.10
N PHE A 2 13.43 7.78 -7.32
CA PHE A 2 12.22 8.28 -6.65
C PHE A 2 11.00 7.32 -6.67
N SER A 3 10.61 6.81 -7.84
CA SER A 3 9.50 5.84 -7.98
C SER A 3 9.74 4.56 -7.15
N ARG A 4 11.00 4.10 -7.07
CA ARG A 4 11.37 2.94 -6.25
C ARG A 4 11.35 3.25 -4.76
N PHE A 5 11.73 4.46 -4.33
CA PHE A 5 11.75 4.83 -2.92
C PHE A 5 10.34 5.10 -2.39
N LEU A 6 9.54 5.93 -3.07
CA LEU A 6 8.18 6.23 -2.64
C LEU A 6 7.27 4.99 -2.70
N SER A 7 7.38 4.19 -3.76
CA SER A 7 6.69 2.92 -3.86
C SER A 7 7.13 1.98 -2.75
N LYS A 8 8.43 1.79 -2.50
CA LYS A 8 8.90 0.89 -1.44
C LYS A 8 8.53 1.35 -0.03
N THR A 9 8.59 2.64 0.28
CA THR A 9 8.34 3.13 1.64
C THR A 9 6.85 3.14 1.97
N ILE A 10 5.99 3.59 1.03
CA ILE A 10 4.54 3.51 1.21
C ILE A 10 4.10 2.04 1.20
N PHE A 11 4.61 1.24 0.27
CA PHE A 11 4.26 -0.17 0.19
C PHE A 11 4.75 -0.97 1.40
N ALA A 12 5.98 -0.78 1.87
CA ALA A 12 6.51 -1.45 3.07
C ALA A 12 5.75 -1.03 4.34
N LEU A 13 5.37 0.24 4.47
CA LEU A 13 4.52 0.69 5.57
C LEU A 13 3.12 0.06 5.51
N VAL A 14 2.51 0.01 4.33
CA VAL A 14 1.22 -0.67 4.12
C VAL A 14 1.31 -2.18 4.38
N PHE A 15 2.44 -2.81 4.04
CA PHE A 15 2.63 -4.26 4.16
C PHE A 15 2.95 -4.74 5.57
N SER A 16 3.85 -4.04 6.25
CA SER A 16 4.20 -4.33 7.65
C SER A 16 2.98 -4.29 8.58
N LEU A 17 1.93 -3.57 8.17
CA LEU A 17 0.70 -3.39 8.92
C LEU A 17 -0.38 -4.44 8.64
N ILE A 18 -0.34 -5.11 7.48
CA ILE A 18 -1.28 -6.20 7.16
C ILE A 18 -0.95 -7.45 7.99
N PHE A 19 0.32 -7.65 8.33
CA PHE A 19 0.84 -8.84 9.02
C PHE A 19 0.88 -8.74 10.54
N THR A 20 0.73 -7.55 11.13
CA THR A 20 0.63 -7.39 12.60
C THR A 20 -0.80 -7.64 13.12
N ALA A 21 -1.81 -7.60 12.26
CA ALA A 21 -3.23 -7.66 12.67
C ALA A 21 -3.83 -9.08 12.77
N ASN A 22 -3.10 -10.14 12.41
CA ASN A 22 -3.58 -11.51 12.59
C ASN A 22 -2.51 -12.38 13.26
N SER A 23 -2.89 -12.95 14.40
CA SER A 23 -2.12 -13.82 15.29
C SER A 23 -1.68 -15.17 14.69
N LEU A 24 -1.42 -15.24 13.39
CA LEU A 24 -0.66 -16.30 12.74
C LEU A 24 0.85 -15.98 12.69
N ALA A 25 1.26 -14.80 13.16
CA ALA A 25 2.64 -14.34 13.29
C ALA A 25 3.35 -14.85 14.57
N GLN A 26 3.19 -16.13 14.94
CA GLN A 26 3.99 -16.71 16.04
C GLN A 26 5.43 -17.08 15.61
N ASN A 27 5.78 -16.95 14.32
CA ASN A 27 7.16 -17.07 13.84
C ASN A 27 7.54 -15.80 13.08
N ASN A 28 8.42 -14.97 13.65
CA ASN A 28 8.89 -13.71 13.04
C ASN A 28 9.46 -13.92 11.61
N ASP A 29 10.09 -15.07 11.35
CA ASP A 29 10.66 -15.40 10.04
C ASP A 29 9.59 -15.65 8.96
N PHE A 30 8.44 -16.22 9.36
CA PHE A 30 7.35 -16.54 8.45
C PHE A 30 6.71 -15.27 7.88
N SER A 31 6.37 -14.33 8.76
CA SER A 31 5.79 -13.03 8.40
C SER A 31 6.72 -12.24 7.47
N GLN A 32 8.03 -12.28 7.73
CA GLN A 32 9.03 -11.58 6.94
C GLN A 32 9.19 -12.17 5.54
N ILE A 33 9.35 -13.49 5.40
CA ILE A 33 9.55 -14.15 4.09
C ILE A 33 8.34 -13.95 3.17
N VAL A 34 7.14 -14.10 3.72
CA VAL A 34 5.90 -13.90 2.95
C VAL A 34 5.76 -12.44 2.55
N SER A 35 6.11 -11.50 3.44
CA SER A 35 6.11 -10.07 3.14
C SER A 35 7.09 -9.71 2.02
N GLU A 36 8.33 -10.18 2.08
CA GLU A 36 9.37 -9.90 1.08
C GLU A 36 9.01 -10.44 -0.31
N LYS A 37 8.50 -11.68 -0.39
CA LYS A 37 8.06 -12.27 -1.66
C LYS A 37 6.88 -11.53 -2.25
N LEU A 38 5.93 -11.12 -1.43
CA LEU A 38 4.77 -10.40 -1.89
C LEU A 38 5.11 -8.97 -2.34
N ILE A 39 6.02 -8.29 -1.63
CA ILE A 39 6.60 -7.01 -2.06
C ILE A 39 7.28 -7.16 -3.42
N LYS A 40 8.10 -8.21 -3.59
CA LYS A 40 8.81 -8.46 -4.85
C LYS A 40 7.84 -8.66 -6.02
N ILE A 41 6.77 -9.43 -5.83
CA ILE A 41 5.77 -9.67 -6.87
C ILE A 41 4.99 -8.40 -7.18
N ALA A 42 4.51 -7.70 -6.15
CA ALA A 42 3.71 -6.49 -6.33
C ALA A 42 4.49 -5.37 -7.01
N THR A 43 5.80 -5.26 -6.77
CA THR A 43 6.68 -4.20 -7.30
C THR A 43 7.48 -4.60 -8.55
N SER A 44 7.31 -5.83 -9.05
CA SER A 44 7.91 -6.28 -10.31
C SER A 44 7.50 -5.40 -11.49
N ASN A 45 8.17 -5.43 -12.64
CA ASN A 45 7.64 -4.77 -13.85
C ASN A 45 6.92 -5.77 -14.78
N ASN A 46 6.99 -7.06 -14.47
CA ASN A 46 6.49 -8.11 -15.34
C ASN A 46 5.04 -8.49 -15.00
N LYS A 47 4.37 -9.17 -15.94
CA LYS A 47 3.13 -9.90 -15.65
C LYS A 47 3.44 -11.00 -14.65
N ILE A 48 2.55 -11.24 -13.69
CA ILE A 48 2.68 -12.34 -12.74
C ILE A 48 2.55 -13.65 -13.51
N THR A 49 3.47 -14.56 -13.27
CA THR A 49 3.48 -15.90 -13.85
C THR A 49 2.95 -16.94 -12.87
N GLN A 50 2.54 -18.11 -13.37
CA GLN A 50 2.21 -19.27 -12.53
C GLN A 50 3.34 -19.59 -11.56
N LYS A 51 4.59 -19.49 -12.02
CA LYS A 51 5.77 -19.71 -11.18
C LYS A 51 5.85 -18.72 -10.02
N ASP A 52 5.59 -17.43 -10.25
CA ASP A 52 5.59 -16.43 -9.17
C ASP A 52 4.51 -16.74 -8.11
N TYR A 53 3.34 -17.21 -8.58
CA TYR A 53 2.23 -17.62 -7.71
C TYR A 53 2.59 -18.86 -6.88
N ASP A 54 3.13 -19.90 -7.52
CA ASP A 54 3.53 -21.13 -6.84
C ASP A 54 4.69 -20.87 -5.86
N ASP A 55 5.68 -20.07 -6.27
CA ASP A 55 6.82 -19.69 -5.41
C ASP A 55 6.39 -18.87 -4.19
N PHE A 56 5.33 -18.06 -4.31
CA PHE A 56 4.72 -17.37 -3.18
C PHE A 56 4.04 -18.38 -2.26
N TRP A 57 3.12 -19.19 -2.76
CA TRP A 57 2.35 -20.12 -1.92
C TRP A 57 3.22 -21.20 -1.28
N ASN A 58 4.22 -21.73 -2.00
CA ASN A 58 5.21 -22.65 -1.43
C ASN A 58 5.99 -22.03 -0.27
N SER A 59 6.30 -20.73 -0.36
CA SER A 59 7.00 -20.04 0.74
C SER A 59 6.15 -19.84 1.99
N THR A 60 4.82 -19.89 1.85
CA THR A 60 3.92 -19.81 3.01
C THR A 60 3.88 -21.13 3.80
N GLY A 61 4.40 -22.24 3.27
CA GLY A 61 4.27 -23.56 3.89
C GLY A 61 2.82 -24.06 4.05
N ILE A 62 1.82 -23.29 3.60
CA ILE A 62 0.40 -23.65 3.66
C ILE A 62 0.13 -24.75 2.64
N LYS A 63 -0.27 -25.91 3.15
CA LYS A 63 -0.62 -27.07 2.32
C LYS A 63 -2.13 -27.29 2.22
N SER A 64 -2.90 -26.71 3.14
CA SER A 64 -4.35 -26.84 3.22
C SER A 64 -5.05 -25.74 2.42
N SER A 65 -5.99 -26.13 1.56
CA SER A 65 -6.84 -25.19 0.82
C SER A 65 -7.65 -24.30 1.78
N GLN A 66 -8.09 -24.83 2.92
CA GLN A 66 -8.83 -24.06 3.91
C GLN A 66 -7.97 -22.99 4.60
N GLU A 67 -6.72 -23.32 4.93
CA GLU A 67 -5.75 -22.35 5.48
C GLU A 67 -5.41 -21.27 4.46
N LYS A 68 -5.25 -21.65 3.18
CA LYS A 68 -5.04 -20.73 2.07
C LYS A 68 -6.18 -19.72 1.96
N ILE A 69 -7.43 -20.19 1.98
CA ILE A 69 -8.63 -19.33 1.93
C ILE A 69 -8.70 -18.39 3.14
N LYS A 70 -8.40 -18.88 4.35
CA LYS A 70 -8.37 -18.06 5.57
C LYS A 70 -7.33 -16.94 5.46
N LEU A 71 -6.11 -17.26 5.01
CA LEU A 71 -5.05 -16.27 4.81
C LEU A 71 -5.44 -15.26 3.72
N ILE A 72 -5.96 -15.71 2.58
CA ILE A 72 -6.45 -14.84 1.51
C ILE A 72 -7.51 -13.86 2.05
N THR A 73 -8.48 -14.36 2.80
CA THR A 73 -9.58 -13.54 3.34
C THR A 73 -9.05 -12.46 4.28
N SER A 74 -8.19 -12.87 5.21
CA SER A 74 -7.51 -11.98 6.14
C SER A 74 -6.70 -10.90 5.41
N MET A 75 -5.82 -11.30 4.48
CA MET A 75 -4.97 -10.38 3.75
C MET A 75 -5.76 -9.45 2.83
N LYS A 76 -6.80 -9.94 2.14
CA LYS A 76 -7.65 -9.12 1.28
C LYS A 76 -8.38 -8.05 2.06
N SER A 77 -8.97 -8.37 3.21
CA SER A 77 -9.69 -7.39 4.02
C SER A 77 -8.80 -6.20 4.41
N ASN A 78 -7.57 -6.50 4.85
CA ASN A 78 -6.65 -5.45 5.27
C ASN A 78 -6.06 -4.68 4.10
N PHE A 79 -5.66 -5.40 3.05
CA PHE A 79 -5.07 -4.82 1.86
C PHE A 79 -6.05 -3.88 1.13
N ILE A 80 -7.32 -4.28 0.99
CA ILE A 80 -8.35 -3.46 0.33
C ILE A 80 -8.51 -2.12 1.03
N ALA A 81 -8.66 -2.11 2.37
CA ALA A 81 -8.83 -0.88 3.13
C ALA A 81 -7.64 0.07 2.93
N ILE A 82 -6.42 -0.47 2.94
CA ILE A 82 -5.21 0.34 2.78
C ILE A 82 -5.07 0.86 1.34
N GLN A 83 -5.37 0.04 0.33
CA GLN A 83 -5.28 0.48 -1.07
C GLN A 83 -6.37 1.49 -1.41
N GLN A 84 -7.58 1.35 -0.88
CA GLN A 84 -8.63 2.36 -0.99
C GLN A 84 -8.15 3.69 -0.38
N TYR A 85 -7.53 3.65 0.80
CA TYR A 85 -6.97 4.85 1.43
C TYR A 85 -5.89 5.50 0.57
N ASN A 86 -4.92 4.70 0.12
CA ASN A 86 -3.81 5.16 -0.73
C ASN A 86 -4.31 5.77 -2.05
N SER A 87 -5.31 5.16 -2.69
CA SER A 87 -5.92 5.68 -3.93
C SER A 87 -6.53 7.06 -3.72
N ILE A 88 -7.34 7.23 -2.67
CA ILE A 88 -7.97 8.52 -2.34
C ILE A 88 -6.89 9.58 -2.08
N LEU A 89 -5.83 9.21 -1.38
CA LEU A 89 -4.74 10.14 -1.08
C LEU A 89 -3.97 10.60 -2.31
N TRP A 90 -3.75 9.72 -3.30
CA TRP A 90 -3.16 10.13 -4.57
C TRP A 90 -4.08 11.05 -5.37
N GLU A 91 -5.39 10.86 -5.30
CA GLU A 91 -6.36 11.82 -5.84
C GLU A 91 -6.28 13.17 -5.15
N CYS A 92 -6.18 13.19 -3.82
CA CYS A 92 -5.99 14.42 -3.05
C CYS A 92 -4.67 15.11 -3.35
N ALA A 93 -3.58 14.36 -3.49
CA ALA A 93 -2.27 14.90 -3.85
C ALA A 93 -2.29 15.53 -5.24
N GLU A 94 -2.92 14.87 -6.21
CA GLU A 94 -3.11 15.39 -7.56
C GLU A 94 -3.93 16.69 -7.56
N LYS A 95 -5.05 16.73 -6.81
CA LYS A 95 -5.85 17.95 -6.66
C LYS A 95 -5.06 19.06 -5.97
N SER A 96 -4.31 18.71 -4.92
CA SER A 96 -3.51 19.68 -4.16
C SER A 96 -2.45 20.34 -5.05
N TRP A 97 -1.80 19.55 -5.90
CA TRP A 97 -0.82 20.05 -6.85
C TRP A 97 -1.42 20.98 -7.90
N LYS A 98 -2.58 20.61 -8.45
CA LYS A 98 -3.32 21.41 -9.45
C LYS A 98 -3.75 22.75 -8.87
N ASP A 99 -4.27 22.73 -7.64
CA ASP A 99 -4.79 23.93 -6.97
C ASP A 99 -3.70 24.81 -6.35
N GLY A 100 -2.52 24.24 -6.08
CA GLY A 100 -1.48 24.92 -5.29
C GLY A 100 -1.85 25.08 -3.81
N ALA A 101 -2.80 24.30 -3.31
CA ALA A 101 -3.32 24.33 -1.96
C ALA A 101 -3.62 22.91 -1.47
N ILE A 102 -3.61 22.66 -0.16
CA ILE A 102 -3.95 21.32 0.37
C ILE A 102 -5.44 21.07 0.14
N ALA A 103 -5.74 20.03 -0.63
CA ALA A 103 -7.12 19.70 -0.96
C ALA A 103 -7.81 18.95 0.18
N ASP A 104 -9.12 19.17 0.33
CA ASP A 104 -9.96 18.48 1.29
C ASP A 104 -10.37 17.10 0.73
N CYS A 105 -9.72 16.04 1.23
CA CYS A 105 -10.00 14.67 0.81
C CYS A 105 -11.44 14.21 1.01
N GLN A 106 -12.14 14.74 2.02
CA GLN A 106 -13.54 14.36 2.27
C GLN A 106 -14.46 14.87 1.16
N LYS A 107 -14.14 16.03 0.58
CA LYS A 107 -14.87 16.61 -0.55
C LYS A 107 -14.55 15.91 -1.87
N ILE A 108 -13.32 15.41 -2.02
CA ILE A 108 -12.88 14.69 -3.21
C ILE A 108 -13.48 13.28 -3.23
N ASN A 109 -13.48 12.59 -2.09
CA ASN A 109 -14.02 11.25 -1.99
C ASN A 109 -14.88 11.09 -0.73
N LYS A 110 -16.18 10.86 -0.94
CA LYS A 110 -17.19 10.72 0.13
C LYS A 110 -16.88 9.57 1.10
N ASN A 111 -16.14 8.56 0.65
CA ASN A 111 -15.81 7.39 1.46
C ASN A 111 -14.54 7.61 2.30
N PHE A 112 -13.84 8.73 2.16
CA PHE A 112 -12.56 8.98 2.85
C PHE A 112 -12.66 8.80 4.36
N VAL A 113 -13.73 9.30 4.98
CA VAL A 113 -13.94 9.20 6.45
C VAL A 113 -14.10 7.74 6.87
N GLU A 114 -14.89 6.98 6.13
CA GLU A 114 -15.14 5.56 6.43
C GLU A 114 -13.88 4.73 6.23
N VAL A 115 -13.18 4.90 5.11
CA VAL A 115 -11.93 4.20 4.82
C VAL A 115 -10.86 4.55 5.85
N LYS A 116 -10.75 5.83 6.24
CA LYS A 116 -9.82 6.29 7.28
C LYS A 116 -10.14 5.64 8.64
N LYS A 117 -11.42 5.50 8.99
CA LYS A 117 -11.87 4.83 10.22
C LYS A 117 -11.57 3.34 10.19
N THR A 118 -11.85 2.65 9.08
CA THR A 118 -11.51 1.24 8.90
C THR A 118 -10.01 1.03 9.05
N LEU A 119 -9.20 1.89 8.44
CA LEU A 119 -7.75 1.84 8.57
C LEU A 119 -7.30 2.08 10.02
N TYR A 120 -7.86 3.06 10.72
CA TYR A 120 -7.55 3.29 12.13
C TYR A 120 -7.83 2.07 13.01
N ASN A 121 -8.99 1.43 12.82
CA ASN A 121 -9.39 0.24 13.58
C ASN A 121 -8.47 -0.96 13.31
N LEU A 122 -7.95 -1.05 12.09
CA LEU A 122 -7.08 -2.14 11.66
C LEU A 122 -5.64 -1.97 12.16
N LEU A 123 -5.13 -0.75 12.11
CA LEU A 123 -3.74 -0.44 12.44
C LEU A 123 -3.50 -0.21 13.93
N GLY A 124 -4.51 0.28 14.66
CA GLY A 124 -4.29 0.88 15.97
C GLY A 124 -3.67 2.28 15.89
N ASN A 125 -3.61 2.96 17.04
CA ASN A 125 -3.35 4.39 17.11
C ASN A 125 -1.95 4.81 16.64
N GLU A 126 -0.89 4.11 17.07
CA GLU A 126 0.49 4.51 16.78
C GLU A 126 0.85 4.34 15.31
N GLU A 127 0.54 3.17 14.75
CA GLU A 127 0.77 2.81 13.36
C GLU A 127 -0.04 3.69 12.43
N PHE A 128 -1.32 3.91 12.75
CA PHE A 128 -2.17 4.83 11.98
C PHE A 128 -1.60 6.25 11.95
N LYS A 129 -1.12 6.77 13.08
CA LYS A 129 -0.51 8.12 13.13
C LYS A 129 0.69 8.24 12.19
N LYS A 130 1.57 7.23 12.15
CA LYS A 130 2.74 7.20 11.25
C LYS A 130 2.30 7.24 9.79
N VAL A 131 1.30 6.43 9.44
CA VAL A 131 0.73 6.36 8.08
C VAL A 131 0.06 7.68 7.69
N ASP A 132 -0.82 8.20 8.53
CA ASP A 132 -1.56 9.45 8.27
C ASP A 132 -0.62 10.66 8.18
N PHE A 133 0.43 10.70 9.00
CA PHE A 133 1.46 11.76 8.93
C PHE A 133 2.17 11.79 7.58
N ASN A 134 2.64 10.64 7.10
CA ASN A 134 3.34 10.54 5.81
C ASN A 134 2.44 10.97 4.65
N PHE A 135 1.18 10.55 4.67
CA PHE A 135 0.23 10.91 3.63
C PHE A 135 -0.17 12.39 3.66
N ASN A 136 -0.35 12.97 4.84
CA ASN A 136 -0.53 14.41 4.98
C ASN A 136 0.67 15.19 4.43
N ASN A 137 1.90 14.68 4.59
CA ASN A 137 3.09 15.30 4.01
C ASN A 137 3.12 15.20 2.48
N VAL A 138 2.67 14.09 1.88
CA VAL A 138 2.53 13.98 0.42
C VAL A 138 1.62 15.09 -0.12
N MET A 139 0.48 15.36 0.51
CA MET A 139 -0.42 16.44 0.09
C MET A 139 0.20 17.83 0.28
N LYS A 140 0.89 18.07 1.39
CA LYS A 140 1.62 19.34 1.65
C LYS A 140 2.69 19.62 0.60
N VAL A 141 3.54 18.63 0.33
CA VAL A 141 4.62 18.74 -0.67
C VAL A 141 4.03 18.89 -2.08
N SER A 142 2.92 18.21 -2.36
CA SER A 142 2.18 18.34 -3.62
C SER A 142 1.62 19.75 -3.82
N ALA A 143 0.95 20.32 -2.80
CA ALA A 143 0.43 21.69 -2.82
C ALA A 143 1.54 22.73 -3.08
N LYS A 144 2.70 22.54 -2.44
CA LYS A 144 3.88 23.40 -2.62
C LYS A 144 4.69 23.10 -3.88
N ARG A 145 4.37 22.01 -4.59
CA ARG A 145 5.10 21.48 -5.76
C ARG A 145 6.58 21.19 -5.48
N GLY A 146 6.93 20.96 -4.22
CA GLY A 146 8.30 20.75 -3.77
C GLY A 146 8.42 20.67 -2.26
N GLY A 147 9.56 20.15 -1.80
CA GLY A 147 9.89 19.95 -0.39
C GLY A 147 10.12 18.48 -0.05
N SER A 148 10.41 18.22 1.22
CA SER A 148 10.71 16.88 1.69
C SER A 148 9.46 16.14 2.18
N ILE A 149 9.25 14.92 1.67
CA ILE A 149 8.11 14.06 2.06
C ILE A 149 8.36 13.39 3.42
N ALA A 150 9.63 13.19 3.79
CA ALA A 150 10.04 12.57 5.04
C ALA A 150 11.14 13.41 5.72
N PRO A 151 11.16 13.51 7.07
CA PRO A 151 12.21 14.24 7.77
C PRO A 151 13.61 13.78 7.34
N GLY A 152 14.48 14.73 6.96
CA GLY A 152 15.85 14.45 6.55
C GLY A 152 16.03 13.89 5.12
N ALA A 153 14.95 13.66 4.37
CA ALA A 153 15.07 13.33 2.95
C ALA A 153 15.41 14.59 2.13
N PRO A 154 16.14 14.46 1.01
CA PRO A 154 16.41 15.59 0.11
C PRO A 154 15.10 16.27 -0.32
N GLU A 155 15.12 17.61 -0.39
CA GLU A 155 14.03 18.33 -1.00
C GLU A 155 13.98 17.96 -2.49
N GLU A 156 12.83 17.48 -2.94
CA GLU A 156 12.61 17.17 -4.33
C GLU A 156 11.41 17.93 -4.86
N GLN A 157 11.54 18.41 -6.10
CA GLN A 157 10.40 18.92 -6.83
C GLN A 157 9.48 17.75 -7.18
N ILE A 158 8.24 17.82 -6.68
CA ILE A 158 7.19 16.87 -7.04
C ILE A 158 6.44 17.41 -8.25
N THR A 159 6.47 16.66 -9.34
CA THR A 159 5.76 16.99 -10.58
C THR A 159 4.42 16.28 -10.63
N LEU A 160 3.48 16.81 -11.42
CA LEU A 160 2.20 16.16 -11.66
C LEU A 160 2.40 14.74 -12.25
N GLU A 161 3.36 14.58 -13.16
CA GLU A 161 3.72 13.29 -13.73
C GLU A 161 4.16 12.28 -12.65
N LYS A 162 4.98 12.70 -11.68
CA LYS A 162 5.39 11.85 -10.55
C LYS A 162 4.19 11.40 -9.71
N ILE A 163 3.24 12.31 -9.46
CA ILE A 163 2.01 12.01 -8.71
C ILE A 163 1.14 11.00 -9.48
N GLN A 164 0.93 11.23 -10.78
CA GLN A 164 0.14 10.36 -11.64
C GLN A 164 0.80 8.98 -11.82
N SER A 165 2.13 8.94 -11.93
CA SER A 165 2.90 7.70 -11.98
C SER A 165 2.78 6.91 -10.67
N ALA A 166 2.84 7.57 -9.51
CA ALA A 166 2.63 6.92 -8.22
C ALA A 166 1.20 6.37 -8.06
N LYS A 167 0.19 7.15 -8.49
CA LYS A 167 -1.21 6.72 -8.57
C LYS A 167 -1.36 5.46 -9.43
N MET A 168 -0.83 5.46 -10.66
CA MET A 168 -0.88 4.30 -11.54
C MET A 168 -0.13 3.09 -10.95
N THR A 169 1.03 3.32 -10.33
CA THR A 169 1.81 2.26 -9.65
C THR A 169 1.00 1.61 -8.55
N SER A 170 0.24 2.39 -7.76
CA SER A 170 -0.64 1.86 -6.70
C SER A 170 -1.74 0.95 -7.25
N GLN A 171 -2.30 1.28 -8.43
CA GLN A 171 -3.32 0.47 -9.10
C GLN A 171 -2.73 -0.83 -9.67
N ILE A 172 -1.55 -0.79 -10.29
CA ILE A 172 -0.85 -1.99 -10.78
C ILE A 172 -0.54 -2.94 -9.60
N VAL A 173 -0.08 -2.38 -8.49
CA VAL A 173 0.15 -3.10 -7.23
C VAL A 173 -1.13 -3.80 -6.76
N LEU A 174 -2.26 -3.08 -6.72
CA LEU A 174 -3.55 -3.63 -6.30
C LEU A 174 -3.94 -4.84 -7.14
N GLN A 175 -3.92 -4.69 -8.47
CA GLN A 175 -4.24 -5.77 -9.42
C GLN A 175 -3.34 -7.00 -9.21
N ARG A 176 -2.07 -6.79 -8.92
CA ARG A 176 -1.11 -7.88 -8.72
C ARG A 176 -1.36 -8.66 -7.43
N ILE A 177 -1.63 -7.94 -6.34
CA ILE A 177 -1.99 -8.58 -5.09
C ILE A 177 -3.33 -9.31 -5.23
N GLU A 178 -4.28 -8.78 -5.99
CA GLU A 178 -5.53 -9.46 -6.29
C GLU A 178 -5.31 -10.79 -7.02
N ILE A 179 -4.33 -10.89 -7.92
CA ILE A 179 -3.95 -12.14 -8.60
C ILE A 179 -3.29 -13.13 -7.63
N ILE A 180 -2.30 -12.68 -6.84
CA ILE A 180 -1.60 -13.57 -5.91
C ILE A 180 -2.51 -14.09 -4.80
N LEU A 181 -3.43 -13.25 -4.31
CA LEU A 181 -4.41 -13.61 -3.30
C LEU A 181 -5.67 -14.27 -3.89
N GLN A 182 -5.54 -15.05 -4.96
CA GLN A 182 -6.61 -15.95 -5.41
C GLN A 182 -6.40 -17.38 -4.90
N PRO A 183 -7.49 -18.15 -4.69
CA PRO A 183 -7.40 -19.57 -4.36
C PRO A 183 -6.61 -20.36 -5.40
N ASP A 184 -6.72 -19.97 -6.68
CA ASP A 184 -6.05 -20.58 -7.82
C ASP A 184 -5.52 -19.49 -8.77
N PHE A 185 -4.43 -19.77 -9.47
CA PHE A 185 -3.88 -18.87 -10.48
C PHE A 185 -4.81 -18.82 -11.71
N LYS A 186 -5.07 -17.62 -12.24
CA LYS A 186 -5.93 -17.36 -13.40
C LYS A 186 -5.19 -16.56 -14.47
#